data_AF-A0A255SXJ3-F1
#
_entry.id   AF-A0A255SXJ3-F1
#
_cell.length_a   1.000
_cell.length_b   1.000
_cell.length_c   1.000
_cell.angle_alpha   90.00
_cell.angle_beta   90.00
_cell.angle_gamma   90.00
#
_symmetry.space_group_name_H-M   'P 1'
#
loop_
_entity.id
_entity.type
_entity.pdbx_description
1 polymer ?
#
loop_
_entity_poly.entity_id
_entity_poly.type
_entity_poly.pdbx_seq_one_letter_code
_entity_poly.pdbx_strand_id
1 'polypeptide(L)'
;MAVTYAETCALQLNCRRTIYVSDDFATGNVTYGSNMFTGCSKLVGAIGYDSGKTSKEYANYNTGYFKTYFTLGENKVELCREPLTTDILNLTGDDDFVAHAPFTVNTAKYSRDLSSSESTWFSLCLPFAYTPNNFNFTAYKLMSASANAVEIEEITGEILAGTPVLFKFKDDVVDVDKKIEISATGANIVKAPVEGAKVTGPDGSSLQLCGTYQTKSFSSEDNNAFILLNNKLMNPARMLATGVTKVGVKPFRAYMTLTAPAQTSSARAFSIGHGGEGNEGTTAIDLLNSVATDDAEYYDINGRRIDAPIKGVNIVRRGNKTMKLIIVY
;
A
#
# COMPACT_ATOMS: atom_id res chain seq x y z
N MET A 1 1.72 -25.53 1.78
CA MET A 1 2.16 -26.59 0.85
C MET A 1 2.85 -27.67 1.70
N ALA A 2 2.15 -28.76 1.99
CA ALA A 2 2.68 -29.86 2.80
C ALA A 2 3.57 -30.72 1.90
N VAL A 3 4.88 -30.76 2.18
CA VAL A 3 5.80 -31.65 1.48
C VAL A 3 5.72 -33.03 2.15
N THR A 4 4.71 -33.81 1.76
CA THR A 4 4.76 -35.27 1.88
C THR A 4 5.76 -35.78 0.84
N TYR A 5 6.78 -36.51 1.31
CA TYR A 5 7.91 -37.10 0.58
C TYR A 5 9.10 -36.18 0.27
N ALA A 6 9.95 -35.96 1.29
CA ALA A 6 11.30 -35.41 1.16
C ALA A 6 12.38 -36.51 0.99
N GLU A 7 12.04 -37.70 0.47
CA GLU A 7 12.96 -38.85 0.43
C GLU A 7 13.68 -39.09 -0.91
N THR A 8 13.51 -38.26 -1.94
CA THR A 8 14.15 -38.54 -3.26
C THR A 8 14.95 -37.40 -3.90
N CYS A 9 15.13 -36.26 -3.25
CA CYS A 9 15.97 -35.17 -3.81
C CYS A 9 17.48 -35.29 -3.46
N ALA A 10 17.90 -36.43 -2.88
CA ALA A 10 19.25 -36.63 -2.35
C ALA A 10 20.26 -37.26 -3.33
N LEU A 11 19.88 -37.59 -4.57
CA LEU A 11 20.79 -38.23 -5.53
C LEU A 11 20.97 -37.37 -6.79
N GLN A 12 22.23 -37.05 -7.07
CA GLN A 12 22.80 -36.28 -8.21
C GLN A 12 22.51 -34.79 -8.28
N LEU A 13 23.54 -33.96 -8.05
CA LEU A 13 23.89 -32.70 -8.76
C LEU A 13 25.11 -32.12 -8.06
N ASN A 14 26.22 -32.12 -8.78
CA ASN A 14 27.59 -31.87 -8.33
C ASN A 14 28.03 -30.39 -8.43
N CYS A 15 27.09 -29.45 -8.38
CA CYS A 15 27.37 -28.00 -8.28
C CYS A 15 27.15 -27.54 -6.82
N ARG A 16 27.82 -26.48 -6.33
CA ARG A 16 27.47 -25.83 -5.04
C ARG A 16 25.96 -25.57 -5.04
N ARG A 17 25.19 -26.25 -4.19
CA ARG A 17 23.74 -26.08 -4.12
C ARG A 17 23.42 -25.13 -2.98
N THR A 18 23.09 -23.88 -3.31
CA THR A 18 22.45 -22.97 -2.35
C THR A 18 20.95 -23.23 -2.42
N ILE A 19 20.34 -23.55 -1.28
CA ILE A 19 18.89 -23.71 -1.17
C ILE A 19 18.34 -22.43 -0.55
N TYR A 20 17.37 -21.80 -1.23
CA TYR A 20 16.71 -20.60 -0.73
C TYR A 20 15.35 -20.93 -0.17
N VAL A 21 15.02 -20.34 0.97
CA VAL A 21 13.73 -20.47 1.63
C VAL A 21 13.26 -19.13 2.17
N SER A 22 11.96 -19.03 2.45
CA SER A 22 11.41 -17.94 3.27
C SER A 22 11.30 -18.35 4.74
N ASP A 23 11.00 -17.38 5.58
CA ASP A 23 10.58 -17.57 6.98
C ASP A 23 9.29 -18.39 7.14
N ASP A 24 8.49 -18.53 6.08
CA ASP A 24 7.32 -19.42 6.06
C ASP A 24 7.68 -20.91 5.86
N PHE A 25 8.94 -21.23 5.54
CA PHE A 25 9.38 -22.63 5.41
C PHE A 25 9.49 -23.29 6.78
N ALA A 26 8.72 -24.37 7.00
CA ALA A 26 8.69 -25.09 8.27
C ALA A 26 8.81 -26.61 8.09
N THR A 27 9.59 -27.26 8.95
CA THR A 27 9.75 -28.73 9.00
C THR A 27 9.04 -29.40 10.17
N GLY A 28 8.17 -28.66 10.88
CA GLY A 28 7.46 -29.15 12.07
C GLY A 28 6.64 -30.42 11.85
N ASN A 29 6.01 -30.54 10.68
CA ASN A 29 5.17 -31.70 10.32
C ASN A 29 5.94 -32.89 9.72
N VAL A 30 7.27 -32.82 9.64
CA VAL A 30 8.09 -33.89 9.06
C VAL A 30 8.36 -34.96 10.13
N THR A 31 7.84 -36.18 9.98
CA THR A 31 8.03 -37.25 10.99
C THR A 31 9.42 -37.89 10.92
N TYR A 32 9.97 -38.08 9.72
CA TYR A 32 11.28 -38.70 9.49
C TYR A 32 12.22 -37.70 8.83
N GLY A 33 13.38 -37.45 9.43
CA GLY A 33 14.31 -36.44 8.91
C GLY A 33 15.71 -36.47 9.50
N SER A 34 16.14 -37.56 10.15
CA SER A 34 17.47 -37.66 10.78
C SER A 34 18.63 -37.63 9.78
N ASN A 35 18.39 -38.04 8.53
CA ASN A 35 19.40 -38.12 7.47
C ASN A 35 19.10 -37.18 6.27
N MET A 36 18.30 -36.13 6.48
CA MET A 36 17.84 -35.21 5.43
C MET A 36 19.00 -34.63 4.59
N PHE A 37 20.14 -34.36 5.21
CA PHE A 37 21.32 -33.80 4.54
C PHE A 37 22.50 -34.76 4.45
N THR A 38 22.33 -36.05 4.73
CA THR A 38 23.43 -37.01 4.65
C THR A 38 24.02 -37.04 3.24
N GLY A 39 25.34 -36.85 3.13
CA GLY A 39 26.06 -36.84 1.85
C GLY A 39 25.98 -35.52 1.08
N CYS A 40 25.33 -34.49 1.62
CA CYS A 40 25.20 -33.17 0.99
C CYS A 40 26.41 -32.26 1.28
N SER A 41 27.62 -32.76 0.99
CA SER A 41 28.91 -32.14 1.35
C SER A 41 29.18 -30.76 0.73
N LYS A 42 28.36 -30.33 -0.22
CA LYS A 42 28.47 -29.03 -0.90
C LYS A 42 27.46 -27.98 -0.41
N LEU A 43 26.66 -28.29 0.61
CA LEU A 43 25.72 -27.34 1.19
C LEU A 43 26.45 -26.24 1.97
N VAL A 44 26.04 -25.00 1.73
CA VAL A 44 26.54 -23.81 2.42
C VAL A 44 25.37 -22.86 2.65
N GLY A 45 24.98 -22.70 3.92
CA GLY A 45 23.95 -21.77 4.38
C GLY A 45 24.52 -20.84 5.45
N ALA A 46 23.81 -20.72 6.57
CA ALA A 46 24.35 -20.09 7.78
C ALA A 46 25.57 -20.86 8.33
N ILE A 47 25.59 -22.18 8.15
CA ILE A 47 26.74 -23.06 8.42
C ILE A 47 27.22 -23.75 7.15
N GLY A 48 28.50 -24.14 7.15
CA GLY A 48 29.03 -25.10 6.18
C GLY A 48 28.59 -26.53 6.53
N TYR A 49 28.53 -27.43 5.54
CA TYR A 49 28.19 -28.83 5.75
C TYR A 49 28.98 -29.48 6.90
N ASP A 50 28.26 -30.18 7.77
CA ASP A 50 28.82 -30.98 8.86
C ASP A 50 28.13 -32.36 8.88
N SER A 51 28.93 -33.42 8.82
CA SER A 51 28.45 -34.80 8.82
C SER A 51 27.71 -35.22 10.10
N GLY A 52 27.88 -34.50 11.20
CA GLY A 52 27.11 -34.69 12.44
C GLY A 52 25.78 -33.92 12.46
N LYS A 53 25.53 -33.07 11.46
CA LYS A 53 24.39 -32.15 11.40
C LYS A 53 23.53 -32.44 10.17
N THR A 54 23.04 -33.68 10.06
CA THR A 54 22.32 -34.14 8.87
C THR A 54 20.81 -34.15 9.02
N SER A 55 20.28 -33.80 10.19
CA SER A 55 18.86 -33.83 10.47
C SER A 55 18.09 -32.65 9.86
N LYS A 56 16.76 -32.78 9.77
CA LYS A 56 15.82 -31.75 9.34
C LYS A 56 15.87 -30.45 10.16
N GLU A 57 16.49 -30.48 11.33
CA GLU A 57 16.67 -29.28 12.17
C GLU A 57 17.56 -28.25 11.47
N TYR A 58 18.45 -28.70 10.57
CA TYR A 58 19.31 -27.85 9.75
C TYR A 58 18.66 -27.39 8.44
N ALA A 59 17.36 -27.67 8.24
CA ALA A 59 16.59 -27.23 7.08
C ALA A 59 16.00 -25.83 7.34
N ASN A 60 16.87 -24.85 7.58
CA ASN A 60 16.46 -23.47 7.84
C ASN A 60 17.61 -22.51 7.45
N TYR A 61 17.33 -21.22 7.39
CA TYR A 61 18.31 -20.20 7.01
C TYR A 61 18.99 -19.49 8.20
N ASN A 62 18.48 -19.65 9.42
CA ASN A 62 19.03 -19.01 10.63
C ASN A 62 20.30 -19.73 11.12
N THR A 63 20.21 -21.05 11.25
CA THR A 63 21.25 -21.92 11.83
C THR A 63 21.61 -23.11 10.93
N GLY A 64 20.89 -23.27 9.82
CA GLY A 64 20.96 -24.43 8.95
C GLY A 64 21.71 -24.19 7.63
N TYR A 65 21.41 -25.06 6.67
CA TYR A 65 22.06 -25.09 5.37
C TYR A 65 21.38 -24.25 4.29
N PHE A 66 20.27 -23.60 4.62
CA PHE A 66 19.55 -22.76 3.65
C PHE A 66 19.99 -21.30 3.77
N LYS A 67 19.59 -20.50 2.80
CA LYS A 67 19.73 -19.04 2.79
C LYS A 67 18.37 -18.40 2.56
N THR A 68 18.27 -17.11 2.86
CA THR A 68 17.14 -16.27 2.43
C THR A 68 17.66 -15.10 1.62
N TYR A 69 16.76 -14.31 1.04
CA TYR A 69 17.10 -13.21 0.16
C TYR A 69 15.94 -12.21 0.09
N PHE A 70 16.21 -11.06 -0.50
CA PHE A 70 15.18 -10.18 -1.04
C PHE A 70 15.44 -9.91 -2.51
N THR A 71 14.42 -9.47 -3.22
CA THR A 71 14.52 -8.94 -4.58
C THR A 71 14.11 -7.47 -4.61
N LEU A 72 14.80 -6.71 -5.44
CA LEU A 72 14.45 -5.35 -5.82
C LEU A 72 14.51 -5.27 -7.35
N GLY A 73 13.34 -5.28 -7.98
CA GLY A 73 13.21 -5.52 -9.41
C GLY A 73 13.81 -6.88 -9.77
N GLU A 74 14.70 -6.90 -10.75
CA GLU A 74 15.41 -8.12 -11.17
C GLU A 74 16.60 -8.49 -10.26
N ASN A 75 17.03 -7.57 -9.38
CA ASN A 75 18.18 -7.78 -8.54
C ASN A 75 17.82 -8.65 -7.34
N LYS A 76 18.55 -9.76 -7.17
CA LYS A 76 18.48 -10.62 -5.99
C LYS A 76 19.65 -10.35 -5.07
N VAL A 77 19.37 -10.09 -3.80
CA VAL A 77 20.39 -9.89 -2.76
C VAL A 77 20.28 -10.98 -1.72
N GLU A 78 21.32 -11.82 -1.63
CA GLU A 78 21.41 -12.87 -0.61
C GLU A 78 21.59 -12.25 0.78
N LEU A 79 20.78 -12.70 1.74
CA LEU A 79 20.94 -12.37 3.15
C LEU A 79 21.68 -13.55 3.81
N CYS A 80 22.85 -13.27 4.38
CA CYS A 80 23.70 -14.27 5.01
C CYS A 80 23.97 -13.92 6.46
N ARG A 81 24.04 -14.94 7.32
CA ARG A 81 24.39 -14.89 8.75
C ARG A 81 23.29 -14.34 9.65
N GLU A 82 23.42 -14.62 10.94
CA GLU A 82 22.59 -14.05 12.01
C GLU A 82 23.38 -12.93 12.71
N PRO A 83 22.81 -11.71 12.84
CA PRO A 83 21.53 -11.27 12.27
C PRO A 83 21.59 -11.16 10.74
N LEU A 84 20.45 -11.37 10.07
CA LEU A 84 20.33 -11.12 8.63
C LEU A 84 20.54 -9.63 8.35
N THR A 85 21.66 -9.27 7.71
CA THR A 85 22.03 -7.87 7.48
C THR A 85 22.47 -7.59 6.04
N THR A 86 22.20 -6.37 5.57
CA THR A 86 22.86 -5.77 4.40
C THR A 86 23.24 -4.31 4.66
N ASP A 87 24.22 -3.78 3.94
CA ASP A 87 24.72 -2.43 4.17
C ASP A 87 23.74 -1.35 3.71
N ILE A 88 23.23 -1.47 2.48
CA ILE A 88 22.39 -0.44 1.87
C ILE A 88 21.16 -1.10 1.25
N LEU A 89 19.98 -0.57 1.61
CA LEU A 89 18.72 -0.81 0.91
C LEU A 89 18.21 0.50 0.33
N ASN A 90 18.34 0.64 -0.99
CA ASN A 90 17.85 1.81 -1.71
C ASN A 90 16.55 1.47 -2.43
N LEU A 91 15.43 1.99 -1.93
CA LEU A 91 14.09 1.79 -2.46
C LEU A 91 13.66 2.93 -3.40
N THR A 92 14.60 3.78 -3.83
CA THR A 92 14.35 4.81 -4.83
C THR A 92 13.98 4.19 -6.17
N GLY A 93 12.99 4.78 -6.84
CA GLY A 93 12.47 4.30 -8.11
C GLY A 93 11.13 3.59 -7.95
N ASP A 94 10.83 2.72 -8.91
CA ASP A 94 9.54 2.03 -9.02
C ASP A 94 9.72 0.50 -9.13
N ASP A 95 10.84 -0.01 -8.65
CA ASP A 95 11.14 -1.45 -8.65
C ASP A 95 10.35 -2.18 -7.56
N ASP A 96 9.79 -3.34 -7.94
CA ASP A 96 9.06 -4.20 -7.02
C ASP A 96 10.01 -4.79 -5.96
N PHE A 97 9.60 -4.74 -4.70
CA PHE A 97 10.36 -5.28 -3.58
C PHE A 97 9.67 -6.47 -2.94
N VAL A 98 10.43 -7.56 -2.78
CA VAL A 98 9.97 -8.78 -2.11
C VAL A 98 11.06 -9.25 -1.16
N ALA A 99 10.76 -9.29 0.13
CA ALA A 99 11.63 -9.91 1.12
C ALA A 99 11.06 -11.26 1.55
N HIS A 100 11.92 -12.28 1.62
CA HIS A 100 11.52 -13.62 2.04
C HIS A 100 11.72 -13.88 3.55
N ALA A 101 12.28 -12.92 4.27
CA ALA A 101 12.35 -12.90 5.74
C ALA A 101 12.54 -11.44 6.20
N PRO A 102 12.19 -11.09 7.46
CA PRO A 102 12.63 -9.85 8.07
C PRO A 102 14.16 -9.77 8.19
N PHE A 103 14.74 -8.58 8.07
CA PHE A 103 16.19 -8.37 8.17
C PHE A 103 16.52 -6.95 8.62
N THR A 104 17.77 -6.69 8.96
CA THR A 104 18.25 -5.36 9.36
C THR A 104 19.13 -4.76 8.27
N VAL A 105 19.11 -3.43 8.12
CA VAL A 105 19.98 -2.72 7.19
C VAL A 105 20.73 -1.59 7.86
N ASN A 106 22.00 -1.40 7.50
CA ASN A 106 22.77 -0.28 8.06
C ASN A 106 22.21 1.06 7.57
N THR A 107 21.76 1.14 6.32
CA THR A 107 21.13 2.34 5.76
C THR A 107 19.99 1.97 4.81
N ALA A 108 18.77 2.41 5.14
CA ALA A 108 17.61 2.38 4.27
C ALA A 108 17.40 3.77 3.65
N LYS A 109 17.08 3.82 2.36
CA LYS A 109 16.74 5.05 1.65
C LYS A 109 15.51 4.85 0.78
N TYR A 110 14.74 5.92 0.65
CA TYR A 110 13.66 6.03 -0.30
C TYR A 110 13.61 7.45 -0.83
N SER A 111 13.45 7.59 -2.14
CA SER A 111 13.12 8.87 -2.71
C SER A 111 12.13 8.78 -3.86
N ARG A 112 11.36 9.86 -4.01
CA ARG A 112 10.47 10.09 -5.13
C ARG A 112 10.44 11.57 -5.48
N ASP A 113 10.54 11.85 -6.77
CA ASP A 113 10.22 13.15 -7.32
C ASP A 113 8.74 13.21 -7.72
N LEU A 114 7.99 14.17 -7.16
CA LEU A 114 6.60 14.49 -7.48
C LEU A 114 6.48 15.90 -8.07
N SER A 115 7.58 16.51 -8.52
CA SER A 115 7.57 17.89 -9.02
C SER A 115 6.78 18.11 -10.31
N SER A 116 6.49 17.04 -11.05
CA SER A 116 5.60 17.06 -12.21
C SER A 116 4.13 16.76 -11.84
N SER A 117 3.82 16.54 -10.57
CA SER A 117 2.48 16.21 -10.10
C SER A 117 1.74 17.42 -9.57
N GLU A 118 0.57 17.68 -10.12
CA GLU A 118 -0.39 18.65 -9.57
C GLU A 118 -1.02 18.17 -8.24
N SER A 119 -0.76 16.92 -7.82
CA SER A 119 -1.25 16.38 -6.56
C SER A 119 -0.50 16.98 -5.37
N THR A 120 -1.23 17.44 -4.37
CA THR A 120 -0.73 17.80 -3.04
C THR A 120 -0.78 16.60 -2.11
N TRP A 121 -1.65 15.63 -2.39
CA TRP A 121 -1.75 14.38 -1.64
C TRP A 121 -0.91 13.28 -2.28
N PHE A 122 -0.32 12.42 -1.43
CA PHE A 122 0.28 11.15 -1.83
C PHE A 122 0.09 10.08 -0.74
N SER A 123 0.51 8.86 -1.03
CA SER A 123 0.50 7.75 -0.07
C SER A 123 1.84 7.05 -0.04
N LEU A 124 2.16 6.45 1.12
CA LEU A 124 3.43 5.77 1.34
C LEU A 124 3.24 4.55 2.23
N CYS A 125 3.98 3.49 1.92
CA CYS A 125 4.09 2.29 2.76
C CYS A 125 5.51 1.74 2.62
N LEU A 126 6.40 2.11 3.54
CA LEU A 126 7.80 1.71 3.53
C LEU A 126 8.01 0.48 4.40
N PRO A 127 8.94 -0.43 4.06
CA PRO A 127 9.20 -1.62 4.85
C PRO A 127 10.06 -1.35 6.09
N PHE A 128 10.37 -0.08 6.40
CA PHE A 128 11.13 0.34 7.57
C PHE A 128 10.44 1.52 8.27
N ALA A 129 10.73 1.69 9.57
CA ALA A 129 10.18 2.78 10.36
C ALA A 129 10.85 4.12 10.05
N TYR A 130 10.09 5.21 10.11
CA TYR A 130 10.57 6.56 9.89
C TYR A 130 9.73 7.55 10.68
N THR A 131 10.33 8.69 11.06
CA THR A 131 9.59 9.78 11.70
C THR A 131 9.40 10.92 10.70
N PRO A 132 8.15 11.38 10.47
CA PRO A 132 7.86 12.47 9.54
C PRO A 132 8.25 13.85 10.09
N ASN A 133 9.49 14.03 10.53
CA ASN A 133 9.99 15.28 11.09
C ASN A 133 10.73 16.10 10.04
N ASN A 134 10.50 17.42 10.03
CA ASN A 134 11.16 18.39 9.13
C ASN A 134 10.93 18.13 7.64
N PHE A 135 9.91 17.35 7.28
CA PHE A 135 9.47 17.23 5.90
C PHE A 135 8.58 18.40 5.49
N ASN A 136 8.47 18.61 4.19
CA ASN A 136 7.56 19.58 3.59
C ASN A 136 6.15 18.98 3.38
N PHE A 137 5.83 17.91 4.10
CA PHE A 137 4.54 17.24 4.08
C PHE A 137 4.16 16.77 5.48
N THR A 138 2.85 16.56 5.67
CA THR A 138 2.23 16.11 6.92
C THR A 138 1.66 14.71 6.72
N ALA A 139 1.83 13.85 7.71
CA ALA A 139 1.35 12.46 7.71
C ALA A 139 -0.03 12.35 8.37
N TYR A 140 -0.89 11.48 7.85
CA TYR A 140 -2.26 11.31 8.34
C TYR A 140 -2.67 9.84 8.42
N LYS A 141 -3.35 9.48 9.51
CA LYS A 141 -4.06 8.20 9.68
C LYS A 141 -5.57 8.38 9.51
N LEU A 142 -6.25 7.30 9.14
CA LEU A 142 -7.71 7.26 9.12
C LEU A 142 -8.26 7.16 10.54
N MET A 143 -9.32 7.92 10.86
CA MET A 143 -9.97 7.90 12.17
C MET A 143 -11.39 7.39 12.11
N SER A 144 -12.24 8.04 11.31
CA SER A 144 -13.65 7.73 11.17
C SER A 144 -14.08 7.87 9.71
N ALA A 145 -15.18 7.25 9.34
CA ALA A 145 -15.79 7.42 8.02
C ALA A 145 -17.26 7.74 8.24
N SER A 146 -17.78 8.70 7.50
CA SER A 146 -19.20 9.02 7.43
C SER A 146 -19.78 8.57 6.08
N ALA A 147 -21.03 8.93 5.82
CA ALA A 147 -21.64 8.69 4.51
C ALA A 147 -20.93 9.44 3.37
N ASN A 148 -20.30 10.59 3.67
CA ASN A 148 -19.81 11.53 2.65
C ASN A 148 -18.33 11.92 2.80
N ALA A 149 -17.67 11.59 3.91
CA ALA A 149 -16.31 12.03 4.20
C ALA A 149 -15.53 11.01 5.03
N VAL A 150 -14.21 11.08 4.96
CA VAL A 150 -13.29 10.32 5.82
C VAL A 150 -12.58 11.31 6.72
N GLU A 151 -12.68 11.10 8.02
CA GLU A 151 -11.93 11.87 9.01
C GLU A 151 -10.54 11.30 9.16
N ILE A 152 -9.56 12.19 9.17
CA ILE A 152 -8.15 11.88 9.29
C ILE A 152 -7.53 12.67 10.45
N GLU A 153 -6.53 12.10 11.09
CA GLU A 153 -5.76 12.74 12.17
C GLU A 153 -4.28 12.75 11.79
N GLU A 154 -3.61 13.84 12.10
CA GLU A 154 -2.17 14.00 11.89
C GLU A 154 -1.36 13.01 12.74
N ILE A 155 -0.28 12.50 12.16
CA ILE A 155 0.70 11.65 12.85
C ILE A 155 1.95 12.48 13.12
N THR A 156 2.24 12.72 14.40
CA THR A 156 3.41 13.48 14.87
C THR A 156 4.55 12.60 15.38
N GLY A 157 4.31 11.30 15.54
CA GLY A 157 5.27 10.33 16.03
C GLY A 157 5.87 9.45 14.94
N GLU A 158 6.64 8.45 15.37
CA GLU A 158 7.20 7.43 14.49
C GLU A 158 6.09 6.67 13.75
N ILE A 159 6.29 6.47 12.43
CA ILE A 159 5.49 5.58 11.61
C ILE A 159 6.22 4.23 11.55
N LEU A 160 5.58 3.19 12.08
CA LEU A 160 6.16 1.85 12.13
C LEU A 160 6.32 1.24 10.74
N ALA A 161 7.32 0.37 10.59
CA ALA A 161 7.60 -0.36 9.36
C ALA A 161 6.36 -1.08 8.82
N GLY A 162 6.12 -0.90 7.52
CA GLY A 162 5.00 -1.47 6.79
C GLY A 162 3.65 -0.81 7.01
N THR A 163 3.57 0.29 7.76
CA THR A 163 2.32 1.01 7.98
C THR A 163 1.95 1.83 6.74
N PRO A 164 0.77 1.60 6.12
CA PRO A 164 0.29 2.44 5.04
C PRO A 164 -0.27 3.76 5.58
N VAL A 165 0.20 4.88 5.03
CA VAL A 165 -0.11 6.23 5.53
C VAL A 165 -0.42 7.18 4.36
N LEU A 166 -1.32 8.14 4.59
CA LEU A 166 -1.62 9.25 3.69
C LEU A 166 -0.78 10.47 4.04
N PHE A 167 -0.41 11.23 3.04
CA PHE A 167 0.38 12.44 3.22
C PHE A 167 -0.18 13.58 2.39
N LYS A 168 -0.07 14.80 2.91
CA LYS A 168 -0.32 16.05 2.18
C LYS A 168 0.93 16.90 2.24
N PHE A 169 1.43 17.39 1.10
CA PHE A 169 2.41 18.47 1.09
C PHE A 169 1.83 19.69 1.81
N LYS A 170 2.68 20.43 2.52
CA LYS A 170 2.29 21.69 3.17
C LYS A 170 1.88 22.70 2.08
N ASP A 171 0.96 23.59 2.42
CA ASP A 171 0.33 24.47 1.42
C ASP A 171 1.30 25.49 0.80
N ASP A 172 2.44 25.74 1.44
CA ASP A 172 3.53 26.61 0.96
C ASP A 172 4.52 25.91 0.01
N VAL A 173 4.37 24.60 -0.21
CA VAL A 173 5.28 23.83 -1.08
C VAL A 173 4.90 24.01 -2.54
N VAL A 174 5.78 24.66 -3.28
CA VAL A 174 5.69 24.77 -4.74
C VAL A 174 6.03 23.45 -5.42
N ASP A 175 5.50 23.25 -6.64
CA ASP A 175 5.62 21.98 -7.36
C ASP A 175 7.08 21.50 -7.48
N VAL A 176 8.03 22.37 -7.83
CA VAL A 176 9.45 22.00 -7.97
C VAL A 176 10.07 21.39 -6.71
N ASP A 177 9.50 21.68 -5.54
CA ASP A 177 9.95 21.21 -4.24
C ASP A 177 9.17 19.99 -3.72
N LYS A 178 8.21 19.48 -4.49
CA LYS A 178 7.47 18.24 -4.16
C LYS A 178 8.37 17.01 -4.34
N LYS A 179 9.27 16.81 -3.39
CA LYS A 179 10.20 15.67 -3.33
C LYS A 179 10.06 14.96 -2.00
N ILE A 180 10.11 13.64 -2.07
CA ILE A 180 10.10 12.77 -0.90
C ILE A 180 11.50 12.21 -0.76
N GLU A 181 12.15 12.43 0.37
CA GLU A 181 13.46 11.89 0.71
C GLU A 181 13.43 11.39 2.14
N ILE A 182 13.48 10.07 2.31
CA ILE A 182 13.39 9.42 3.62
C ILE A 182 14.57 8.49 3.77
N SER A 183 15.20 8.53 4.94
CA SER A 183 16.29 7.61 5.28
C SER A 183 16.21 7.16 6.72
N ALA A 184 16.71 5.96 7.00
CA ALA A 184 16.85 5.41 8.34
C ALA A 184 18.17 4.66 8.46
N THR A 185 18.81 4.73 9.63
CA THR A 185 20.04 4.02 9.96
C THR A 185 19.72 2.85 10.89
N GLY A 186 20.38 1.71 10.71
CA GLY A 186 20.15 0.52 11.53
C GLY A 186 18.69 0.03 11.50
N ALA A 187 18.04 0.13 10.34
CA ALA A 187 16.60 -0.07 10.21
C ALA A 187 16.21 -1.55 10.14
N ASN A 188 15.12 -1.92 10.82
CA ASN A 188 14.50 -3.23 10.67
C ASN A 188 13.51 -3.23 9.51
N ILE A 189 13.66 -4.19 8.60
CA ILE A 189 12.86 -4.35 7.40
C ILE A 189 11.82 -5.45 7.63
N VAL A 190 10.54 -5.12 7.42
CA VAL A 190 9.43 -6.09 7.47
C VAL A 190 9.14 -6.66 6.09
N LYS A 191 8.78 -7.95 6.01
CA LYS A 191 8.58 -8.66 4.74
C LYS A 191 7.33 -8.25 3.97
N ALA A 192 6.32 -7.76 4.68
CA ALA A 192 5.03 -7.37 4.12
C ALA A 192 4.51 -6.10 4.80
N PRO A 193 3.63 -5.32 4.14
CA PRO A 193 2.86 -4.27 4.79
C PRO A 193 2.03 -4.82 5.95
N VAL A 194 1.83 -4.01 6.99
CA VAL A 194 0.81 -4.31 8.00
C VAL A 194 -0.57 -3.95 7.46
N GLU A 195 -1.59 -4.67 7.93
CA GLU A 195 -2.96 -4.27 7.68
C GLU A 195 -3.22 -2.89 8.30
N GLY A 196 -3.68 -1.93 7.49
CA GLY A 196 -4.07 -0.62 8.01
C GLY A 196 -5.26 -0.73 8.96
N ALA A 197 -5.45 0.27 9.82
CA ALA A 197 -6.62 0.30 10.69
C ALA A 197 -7.92 0.32 9.87
N LYS A 198 -8.88 -0.51 10.26
CA LYS A 198 -10.23 -0.51 9.67
C LYS A 198 -11.06 0.56 10.36
N VAL A 199 -11.64 1.43 9.55
CA VAL A 199 -12.50 2.50 10.00
C VAL A 199 -13.92 2.21 9.55
N THR A 200 -14.82 1.96 10.50
CA THR A 200 -16.19 1.53 10.21
C THR A 200 -17.09 2.74 10.03
N GLY A 201 -17.76 2.81 8.88
CA GLY A 201 -18.79 3.79 8.60
C GLY A 201 -20.14 3.45 9.25
N PRO A 202 -21.11 4.39 9.23
CA PRO A 202 -22.38 4.24 9.94
C PRO A 202 -23.27 3.09 9.43
N ASP A 203 -23.03 2.61 8.20
CA ASP A 203 -23.74 1.51 7.57
C ASP A 203 -23.08 0.14 7.81
N GLY A 204 -22.01 0.08 8.61
CA GLY A 204 -21.24 -1.14 8.84
C GLY A 204 -20.23 -1.46 7.74
N SER A 205 -20.08 -0.62 6.71
CA SER A 205 -18.94 -0.72 5.79
C SER A 205 -17.65 -0.35 6.50
N SER A 206 -16.51 -0.95 6.11
CA SER A 206 -15.21 -0.57 6.69
C SER A 206 -14.23 -0.13 5.61
N LEU A 207 -13.68 1.07 5.78
CA LEU A 207 -12.59 1.60 4.95
C LEU A 207 -11.25 1.22 5.57
N GLN A 208 -10.28 0.85 4.73
CA GLN A 208 -8.95 0.45 5.19
C GLN A 208 -7.89 0.94 4.20
N LEU A 209 -6.77 1.45 4.71
CA LEU A 209 -5.57 1.65 3.91
C LEU A 209 -4.81 0.33 3.75
N CYS A 210 -4.45 0.01 2.52
CA CYS A 210 -3.72 -1.19 2.15
C CYS A 210 -2.40 -0.78 1.48
N GLY A 211 -1.29 -1.15 2.11
CA GLY A 211 0.05 -0.92 1.57
C GLY A 211 0.44 -1.94 0.50
N THR A 212 1.42 -1.59 -0.32
CA THR A 212 2.09 -2.53 -1.22
C THR A 212 3.57 -2.19 -1.37
N TYR A 213 4.42 -3.21 -1.44
CA TYR A 213 5.84 -3.08 -1.82
C TYR A 213 6.09 -3.44 -3.28
N GLN A 214 5.05 -3.80 -4.00
CA GLN A 214 5.09 -4.20 -5.40
C GLN A 214 4.07 -3.39 -6.20
N THR A 215 4.23 -3.38 -7.51
CA THR A 215 3.26 -2.83 -8.43
C THR A 215 1.96 -3.63 -8.32
N LYS A 216 0.88 -2.98 -7.93
CA LYS A 216 -0.45 -3.58 -7.93
C LYS A 216 -1.23 -3.07 -9.12
N SER A 217 -1.63 -3.98 -10.01
CA SER A 217 -2.60 -3.70 -11.07
C SER A 217 -4.01 -3.99 -10.57
N PHE A 218 -4.98 -3.22 -11.05
CA PHE A 218 -6.40 -3.42 -10.75
C PHE A 218 -7.16 -3.88 -12.00
N SER A 219 -8.28 -4.53 -11.76
CA SER A 219 -9.21 -5.07 -12.73
C SER A 219 -10.61 -4.46 -12.58
N SER A 220 -11.53 -4.82 -13.47
CA SER A 220 -12.95 -4.48 -13.36
C SER A 220 -13.64 -5.09 -12.13
N GLU A 221 -13.03 -6.10 -11.51
CA GLU A 221 -13.56 -6.77 -10.31
C GLU A 221 -13.20 -6.01 -9.03
N ASP A 222 -12.18 -5.16 -9.05
CA ASP A 222 -11.74 -4.32 -7.93
C ASP A 222 -12.66 -3.11 -7.71
N ASN A 223 -13.98 -3.34 -7.71
CA ASN A 223 -15.00 -2.32 -7.54
C ASN A 223 -15.04 -1.73 -6.12
N ASN A 224 -14.32 -2.34 -5.18
CA ASN A 224 -14.21 -1.95 -3.79
C ASN A 224 -12.89 -1.23 -3.47
N ALA A 225 -12.01 -1.04 -4.45
CA ALA A 225 -10.74 -0.36 -4.27
C ALA A 225 -10.81 1.12 -4.67
N PHE A 226 -9.95 1.94 -4.05
CA PHE A 226 -9.78 3.35 -4.39
C PHE A 226 -8.30 3.71 -4.39
N ILE A 227 -7.86 4.43 -5.42
CA ILE A 227 -6.49 4.94 -5.54
C ILE A 227 -6.50 6.46 -5.47
N LEU A 228 -5.41 7.03 -4.96
CA LEU A 228 -5.23 8.47 -4.92
C LEU A 228 -4.66 8.95 -6.27
N LEU A 229 -5.37 9.84 -6.95
CA LEU A 229 -4.98 10.45 -8.21
C LEU A 229 -5.47 11.90 -8.25
N ASN A 230 -4.57 12.85 -8.48
CA ASN A 230 -4.87 14.30 -8.59
C ASN A 230 -5.74 14.81 -7.42
N ASN A 231 -5.32 14.51 -6.18
CA ASN A 231 -6.05 14.84 -4.95
C ASN A 231 -7.44 14.20 -4.80
N LYS A 232 -7.77 13.19 -5.62
CA LYS A 232 -9.06 12.50 -5.61
C LYS A 232 -8.88 11.01 -5.38
N LEU A 233 -9.87 10.41 -4.71
CA LEU A 233 -9.99 8.97 -4.64
C LEU A 233 -10.76 8.46 -5.85
N MET A 234 -10.08 7.68 -6.68
CA MET A 234 -10.59 7.15 -7.93
C MET A 234 -10.80 5.65 -7.79
N ASN A 235 -11.95 5.15 -8.25
CA ASN A 235 -12.21 3.73 -8.28
C ASN A 235 -11.59 3.10 -9.55
N PRO A 236 -10.63 2.17 -9.42
CA PRO A 236 -9.95 1.59 -10.58
C PRO A 236 -10.89 0.89 -11.56
N ALA A 237 -11.86 0.12 -11.06
CA ALA A 237 -12.82 -0.58 -11.92
C ALA A 237 -13.69 0.40 -12.73
N ARG A 238 -14.08 1.53 -12.15
CA ARG A 238 -14.81 2.60 -12.87
C ARG A 238 -13.94 3.27 -13.93
N MET A 239 -12.66 3.54 -13.63
CA MET A 239 -11.73 4.10 -14.61
C MET A 239 -11.52 3.17 -15.81
N LEU A 240 -11.40 1.86 -15.58
CA LEU A 240 -11.28 0.88 -16.66
C LEU A 240 -12.54 0.84 -17.55
N ALA A 241 -13.72 1.04 -16.96
CA ALA A 241 -14.98 1.09 -17.71
C ALA A 241 -15.10 2.32 -18.63
N THR A 242 -14.32 3.39 -18.40
CA THR A 242 -14.30 4.59 -19.25
C THR A 242 -13.25 4.54 -20.36
N GLY A 243 -12.67 3.38 -20.65
CA GLY A 243 -11.68 3.19 -21.72
C GLY A 243 -10.22 3.34 -21.30
N VAL A 244 -9.92 3.47 -19.99
CA VAL A 244 -8.55 3.38 -19.49
C VAL A 244 -8.05 1.94 -19.65
N THR A 245 -6.86 1.76 -20.23
CA THR A 245 -6.34 0.42 -20.57
C THR A 245 -5.65 -0.29 -19.39
N LYS A 246 -5.11 0.46 -18.44
CA LYS A 246 -4.46 -0.07 -17.23
C LYS A 246 -4.58 0.91 -16.08
N VAL A 247 -4.92 0.41 -14.89
CA VAL A 247 -4.91 1.17 -13.65
C VAL A 247 -4.10 0.40 -12.61
N GLY A 248 -3.23 1.09 -11.88
CA GLY A 248 -2.35 0.48 -10.90
C GLY A 248 -1.73 1.48 -9.94
N VAL A 249 -1.20 0.96 -8.85
CA VAL A 249 -0.32 1.69 -7.94
C VAL A 249 1.09 1.08 -8.01
N LYS A 250 2.10 1.95 -8.01
CA LYS A 250 3.51 1.56 -8.02
C LYS A 250 3.95 1.04 -6.63
N PRO A 251 5.14 0.42 -6.49
CA PRO A 251 5.69 -0.03 -5.22
C PRO A 251 5.74 1.06 -4.16
N PHE A 252 5.63 0.69 -2.88
CA PHE A 252 5.67 1.60 -1.74
C PHE A 252 4.58 2.68 -1.78
N ARG A 253 3.39 2.33 -2.25
CA ARG A 253 2.15 3.13 -2.14
C ARG A 253 1.18 2.47 -1.19
N ALA A 254 0.19 3.25 -0.77
CA ALA A 254 -1.05 2.72 -0.24
C ALA A 254 -2.23 3.03 -1.16
N TYR A 255 -3.20 2.14 -1.19
CA TYR A 255 -4.54 2.31 -1.77
C TYR A 255 -5.57 2.06 -0.67
N MET A 256 -6.84 2.37 -0.92
CA MET A 256 -7.92 2.09 0.01
C MET A 256 -8.78 0.93 -0.47
N THR A 257 -9.30 0.16 0.47
CA THR A 257 -10.36 -0.82 0.21
C THR A 257 -11.57 -0.48 1.07
N LEU A 258 -12.75 -0.71 0.51
CA LEU A 258 -14.02 -0.58 1.19
C LEU A 258 -14.65 -1.97 1.30
N THR A 259 -14.86 -2.45 2.52
CA THR A 259 -15.68 -3.64 2.73
C THR A 259 -17.14 -3.20 2.76
N ALA A 260 -17.96 -3.70 1.84
CA ALA A 260 -19.40 -3.41 1.82
C ALA A 260 -20.10 -4.04 3.03
N PRO A 261 -21.22 -3.47 3.50
CA PRO A 261 -22.03 -4.16 4.49
C PRO A 261 -22.65 -5.42 3.89
N ALA A 262 -23.10 -6.35 4.73
CA ALA A 262 -23.73 -7.61 4.31
C ALA A 262 -25.01 -7.42 3.45
N GLN A 263 -25.51 -6.19 3.29
CA GLN A 263 -26.62 -5.82 2.41
C GLN A 263 -26.20 -4.78 1.37
N THR A 264 -26.67 -4.99 0.13
CA THR A 264 -26.24 -4.33 -1.09
C THR A 264 -26.71 -2.87 -1.24
N SER A 265 -25.87 -2.06 -1.90
CA SER A 265 -26.20 -0.91 -2.77
C SER A 265 -25.80 0.49 -2.26
N SER A 266 -24.62 0.96 -2.70
CA SER A 266 -24.43 2.25 -3.41
C SER A 266 -22.94 2.58 -3.56
N ALA A 267 -22.57 3.16 -4.70
CA ALA A 267 -21.22 3.71 -4.92
C ALA A 267 -21.04 4.98 -4.08
N ARG A 268 -20.09 4.95 -3.14
CA ARG A 268 -19.74 6.10 -2.29
C ARG A 268 -18.70 6.99 -2.99
N ALA A 269 -18.89 8.29 -2.90
CA ALA A 269 -17.88 9.27 -3.24
C ALA A 269 -17.16 9.68 -1.95
N PHE A 270 -15.82 9.61 -1.94
CA PHE A 270 -15.02 10.00 -0.79
C PHE A 270 -14.22 11.26 -1.12
N SER A 271 -14.35 12.30 -0.29
CA SER A 271 -13.43 13.44 -0.25
C SER A 271 -12.47 13.29 0.93
N ILE A 272 -11.20 13.61 0.72
CA ILE A 272 -10.21 13.75 1.80
C ILE A 272 -10.16 15.25 2.13
N GLY A 273 -10.56 15.63 3.35
CA GLY A 273 -10.54 17.02 3.82
C GLY A 273 -9.96 17.11 5.24
N HIS A 274 -9.35 18.24 5.58
CA HIS A 274 -8.83 18.51 6.92
C HIS A 274 -9.97 19.06 7.79
N GLY A 275 -10.23 18.46 8.96
CA GLY A 275 -11.37 18.76 9.83
C GLY A 275 -11.25 20.03 10.67
N GLY A 276 -10.40 20.98 10.30
CA GLY A 276 -10.09 22.14 11.14
C GLY A 276 -9.67 23.34 10.31
N GLU A 277 -10.65 24.13 9.87
CA GLU A 277 -10.63 25.60 9.81
C GLU A 277 -11.91 26.05 9.11
N GLY A 278 -12.59 27.05 9.69
CA GLY A 278 -13.70 27.70 9.00
C GLY A 278 -13.22 28.27 7.67
N ASN A 279 -14.00 28.08 6.61
CA ASN A 279 -13.77 28.56 5.23
C ASN A 279 -12.85 27.74 4.31
N GLU A 280 -13.07 26.43 4.18
CA GLU A 280 -12.89 25.74 2.88
C GLU A 280 -14.24 25.42 2.24
N GLY A 281 -14.94 26.48 1.84
CA GLY A 281 -16.20 26.40 1.10
C GLY A 281 -15.97 26.24 -0.40
N THR A 282 -15.64 25.03 -0.87
CA THR A 282 -16.22 24.41 -2.10
C THR A 282 -16.17 22.88 -1.96
N THR A 283 -17.09 22.34 -1.15
CA THR A 283 -17.37 20.91 -1.09
C THR A 283 -18.16 20.47 -2.35
N ALA A 284 -17.49 19.97 -3.37
CA ALA A 284 -18.08 19.18 -4.47
C ALA A 284 -16.95 18.42 -5.20
N ILE A 285 -16.82 17.10 -5.10
CA ILE A 285 -17.65 16.13 -5.84
C ILE A 285 -18.44 16.82 -6.96
N ASP A 286 -17.78 17.15 -8.05
CA ASP A 286 -18.52 17.46 -9.28
C ASP A 286 -18.30 16.43 -10.39
N LEU A 287 -17.43 15.42 -10.24
CA LEU A 287 -16.98 14.73 -11.44
C LEU A 287 -16.54 13.26 -11.30
N LEU A 288 -17.29 12.41 -10.57
CA LEU A 288 -17.11 10.96 -10.75
C LEU A 288 -18.39 10.11 -10.87
N ASN A 289 -19.54 10.74 -11.12
CA ASN A 289 -20.74 10.03 -11.59
C ASN A 289 -21.57 10.81 -12.64
N SER A 290 -21.06 11.93 -13.16
CA SER A 290 -21.71 12.71 -14.23
C SER A 290 -21.00 12.50 -15.57
N VAL A 291 -20.92 11.25 -16.02
CA VAL A 291 -20.65 10.97 -17.45
C VAL A 291 -21.73 10.02 -17.95
N ALA A 292 -22.93 10.57 -18.11
CA ALA A 292 -23.87 10.24 -19.17
C ALA A 292 -25.07 11.22 -19.14
N THR A 293 -25.05 12.21 -20.05
CA THR A 293 -26.18 12.99 -20.63
C THR A 293 -26.65 14.32 -19.97
N ASP A 294 -27.07 15.24 -20.84
CA ASP A 294 -27.03 16.71 -20.73
C ASP A 294 -28.30 17.41 -20.17
N ASP A 295 -29.22 16.72 -19.48
CA ASP A 295 -30.51 17.31 -19.09
C ASP A 295 -30.59 17.81 -17.64
N ALA A 296 -30.09 19.03 -17.34
CA ALA A 296 -30.28 19.70 -16.04
C ALA A 296 -31.34 20.79 -16.04
N GLU A 297 -32.15 20.82 -14.99
CA GLU A 297 -33.03 21.92 -14.63
C GLU A 297 -32.58 22.54 -13.29
N TYR A 298 -32.54 23.86 -13.21
CA TYR A 298 -32.12 24.60 -12.02
C TYR A 298 -33.32 25.31 -11.39
N TYR A 299 -33.34 25.39 -10.06
CA TYR A 299 -34.36 26.09 -9.30
C TYR A 299 -33.73 26.87 -8.14
N ASP A 300 -34.38 27.95 -7.73
CA ASP A 300 -34.03 28.66 -6.50
C ASP A 300 -34.51 27.91 -5.24
N ILE A 301 -34.16 28.42 -4.05
CA ILE A 301 -34.58 27.85 -2.76
C ILE A 301 -36.11 27.81 -2.56
N ASN A 302 -36.86 28.60 -3.33
CA ASN A 302 -38.33 28.65 -3.30
C ASN A 302 -38.96 27.72 -4.34
N GLY A 303 -38.15 26.96 -5.10
CA GLY A 303 -38.62 26.03 -6.13
C GLY A 303 -38.99 26.68 -7.46
N ARG A 304 -38.58 27.93 -7.73
CA ARG A 304 -38.79 28.59 -9.03
C ARG A 304 -37.67 28.21 -9.99
N ARG A 305 -38.02 27.84 -11.23
CA ARG A 305 -37.05 27.48 -12.27
C ARG A 305 -36.21 28.71 -12.64
N ILE A 306 -34.90 28.53 -12.75
CA ILE A 306 -33.92 29.55 -13.13
C ILE A 306 -33.07 29.01 -14.29
N ASP A 307 -32.58 29.92 -15.14
CA ASP A 307 -31.82 29.52 -16.34
C ASP A 307 -30.39 29.07 -16.02
N ALA A 308 -29.85 29.54 -14.88
CA ALA A 308 -28.55 29.14 -14.35
C ALA A 308 -28.51 29.29 -12.82
N PRO A 309 -27.62 28.58 -12.11
CA PRO A 309 -27.42 28.74 -10.68
C PRO A 309 -27.08 30.18 -10.26
N ILE A 310 -27.68 30.64 -9.17
CA ILE A 310 -27.48 31.98 -8.59
C ILE A 310 -26.74 31.92 -7.25
N LYS A 311 -26.23 33.05 -6.76
CA LYS A 311 -25.64 33.12 -5.41
C LYS A 311 -26.66 32.66 -4.36
N GLY A 312 -26.24 31.78 -3.45
CA GLY A 312 -27.08 31.18 -2.42
C GLY A 312 -27.42 29.71 -2.72
N VAL A 313 -28.52 29.23 -2.15
CA VAL A 313 -28.98 27.84 -2.30
C VAL A 313 -29.76 27.69 -3.60
N ASN A 314 -29.34 26.73 -4.41
CA ASN A 314 -29.99 26.29 -5.64
C ASN A 314 -30.38 24.82 -5.51
N ILE A 315 -31.45 24.44 -6.19
CA ILE A 315 -31.92 23.07 -6.31
C ILE A 315 -31.70 22.66 -7.77
N VAL A 316 -30.95 21.58 -8.01
CA VAL A 316 -30.68 21.06 -9.35
C VAL A 316 -31.43 19.75 -9.53
N ARG A 317 -32.22 19.64 -10.59
CA ARG A 317 -32.95 18.43 -10.95
C ARG A 317 -32.39 17.87 -12.26
N ARG A 318 -31.95 16.62 -12.25
CA ARG A 318 -31.62 15.84 -13.47
C ARG A 318 -32.39 14.53 -13.42
N GLY A 319 -33.41 14.39 -14.27
CA GLY A 319 -34.36 13.27 -14.23
C GLY A 319 -35.11 13.15 -12.88
N ASN A 320 -35.00 11.99 -12.22
CA ASN A 320 -35.63 11.70 -10.93
C ASN A 320 -34.76 12.09 -9.71
N LYS A 321 -33.59 12.70 -9.92
CA LYS A 321 -32.69 13.11 -8.83
C LYS A 321 -32.75 14.60 -8.59
N THR A 322 -32.74 14.98 -7.32
CA THR A 322 -32.72 16.38 -6.86
C THR A 322 -31.49 16.58 -5.98
N MET A 323 -30.72 17.63 -6.25
CA MET A 323 -29.47 17.96 -5.56
C MET A 323 -29.53 19.40 -5.04
N LYS A 324 -28.84 19.66 -3.92
CA LYS A 324 -28.68 21.01 -3.37
C LYS A 324 -27.30 21.54 -3.73
N LEU A 325 -27.25 22.69 -4.39
CA LEU A 325 -26.03 23.39 -4.81
C LEU A 325 -25.96 24.74 -4.10
N ILE A 326 -24.89 25.03 -3.36
CA ILE A 326 -24.74 26.30 -2.63
C ILE A 326 -23.59 27.10 -3.23
N ILE A 327 -23.87 28.31 -3.72
CA ILE A 327 -22.89 29.22 -4.32
C ILE A 327 -22.65 30.39 -3.37
N VAL A 328 -21.42 30.57 -2.88
CA VAL A 328 -21.01 31.67 -2.00
C VAL A 328 -19.85 32.43 -2.65
N TYR A 329 -19.76 33.75 -2.41
CA TYR A 329 -18.56 34.54 -2.74
C TYR A 329 -17.70 34.63 -1.49
#